data_AF-A0A538SVE0-F1
#
_entry.id   AF-A0A538SVE0-F1
#
_cell.length_a   1.000
_cell.length_b   1.000
_cell.length_c   1.000
_cell.angle_alpha   90.00
_cell.angle_beta   90.00
_cell.angle_gamma   90.00
#
_symmetry.space_group_name_H-M   'P 1'
#
loop_
_entity.id
_entity.type
_entity.pdbx_description
1 polymer ?
#
loop_
_entity_poly.entity_id
_entity_poly.type
_entity_poly.pdbx_seq_one_letter_code
_entity_poly.pdbx_strand_id
1 'polypeptide(L)'
;MGRGALFAALALMTGPSLAIAAKAAPAGKATPVAKATSDTTAVRDVKATPDKKATPVAKAAPDTKAAPSTSDSSMTIRAGQSGTEFRSMTVEGEDRVHIDFGRPDLKLDLDPEDVPGLTRGTAVDVLDRTVPDLASPLIALSAEGQSPYVARPWLQQFATGAVARFRPAVKGVVQWKLLVANSRGETVATFDGKGDPPKEITWDGRTKTGAPVTPGLTYSYVFEAHDRAGNKRNFVGQGFTVSAYRLDTPAGPVLVLSGRDLSSADAGAAGYGPSMKYGSKEASPMFLEVASWLNQSPKVREPVRVAVTARTLDQASMLANRAVSALSGRVIGDPGRIQAVTEVAADAPEGGTLRIGMVK
;
A
#
# COMPACT_ATOMS: atom_id res chain seq x y z
N MET A 1 -20.59 -79.57 -17.89
CA MET A 1 -19.49 -80.34 -18.52
C MET A 1 -19.02 -79.57 -19.74
N GLY A 2 -17.71 -79.37 -19.92
CA GLY A 2 -17.12 -78.79 -21.13
C GLY A 2 -16.30 -77.52 -20.89
N ARG A 3 -15.03 -77.70 -20.56
CA ARG A 3 -13.98 -76.68 -20.45
C ARG A 3 -13.53 -76.24 -21.86
N GLY A 4 -13.13 -74.98 -22.02
CA GLY A 4 -12.39 -74.48 -23.18
C GLY A 4 -11.71 -73.16 -22.84
N ALA A 5 -10.39 -73.19 -22.73
CA ALA A 5 -9.51 -72.08 -22.35
C ALA A 5 -8.85 -71.42 -23.56
N LEU A 6 -8.25 -70.24 -23.30
CA LEU A 6 -7.19 -69.53 -24.04
C LEU A 6 -7.61 -68.74 -25.32
N PHE A 7 -7.44 -67.41 -25.31
CA PHE A 7 -6.16 -66.75 -25.62
C PHE A 7 -6.19 -65.26 -25.25
N ALA A 8 -5.08 -64.79 -24.69
CA ALA A 8 -4.80 -63.40 -24.35
C ALA A 8 -4.23 -62.63 -25.56
N ALA A 9 -4.61 -61.36 -25.72
CA ALA A 9 -3.84 -60.38 -26.48
C ALA A 9 -4.06 -58.98 -25.87
N LEU A 10 -3.09 -58.57 -25.05
CA LEU A 10 -2.95 -57.25 -24.46
C LEU A 10 -2.25 -56.35 -25.50
N ALA A 11 -2.97 -55.40 -26.08
CA ALA A 11 -2.39 -54.38 -26.96
C ALA A 11 -2.27 -53.04 -26.20
N LEU A 12 -1.04 -52.72 -25.80
CA LEU A 12 -0.63 -51.36 -25.45
C LEU A 12 -0.68 -50.48 -26.71
N MET A 13 -1.44 -49.39 -26.67
CA MET A 13 -1.29 -48.30 -27.62
C MET A 13 -1.04 -46.98 -26.86
N THR A 14 0.19 -46.54 -27.03
CA THR A 14 0.88 -45.37 -26.52
C THR A 14 0.25 -44.07 -27.01
N GLY A 15 -0.01 -43.14 -26.09
CA GLY A 15 -0.42 -41.78 -26.43
C GLY A 15 0.76 -40.93 -26.93
N PRO A 16 0.53 -39.92 -27.80
CA PRO A 16 1.58 -38.99 -28.17
C PRO A 16 1.71 -37.88 -27.11
N SER A 17 2.88 -37.81 -26.48
CA SER A 17 3.34 -36.65 -25.70
C SER A 17 3.60 -35.47 -26.63
N LEU A 18 2.93 -34.34 -26.40
CA LEU A 18 3.33 -33.05 -26.96
C LEU A 18 4.53 -32.53 -26.18
N ALA A 19 5.70 -32.54 -26.82
CA ALA A 19 6.90 -31.87 -26.35
C ALA A 19 6.80 -30.36 -26.63
N ILE A 20 6.78 -29.55 -25.57
CA ILE A 20 6.93 -28.09 -25.62
C ILE A 20 8.43 -27.79 -25.70
N ALA A 21 8.86 -27.28 -26.86
CA ALA A 21 10.22 -26.79 -27.06
C ALA A 21 10.43 -25.47 -26.32
N ALA A 22 11.13 -25.50 -25.18
CA ALA A 22 11.63 -24.32 -24.50
C ALA A 22 12.90 -23.83 -25.20
N LYS A 23 12.87 -22.60 -25.72
CA LYS A 23 14.02 -21.92 -26.34
C LYS A 23 14.85 -21.26 -25.25
N ALA A 24 16.12 -21.67 -25.17
CA ALA A 24 17.11 -21.23 -24.19
C ALA A 24 17.54 -19.75 -24.36
N ALA A 25 17.74 -19.07 -23.23
CA ALA A 25 18.45 -17.80 -23.11
C ALA A 25 19.95 -18.05 -22.84
N PRO A 26 20.88 -17.18 -23.28
CA PRO A 26 22.30 -17.39 -23.08
C PRO A 26 22.77 -16.95 -21.69
N ALA A 27 23.66 -17.78 -21.13
CA ALA A 27 24.33 -17.62 -19.85
C ALA A 27 25.35 -16.47 -19.85
N GLY A 28 25.28 -15.62 -18.82
CA GLY A 28 26.32 -14.68 -18.41
C GLY A 28 26.83 -15.06 -17.02
N LYS A 29 28.16 -15.02 -16.85
CA LYS A 29 28.96 -15.69 -15.83
C LYS A 29 28.76 -15.15 -14.41
N ALA A 30 28.72 -16.05 -13.42
CA ALA A 30 28.81 -15.75 -12.00
C ALA A 30 29.95 -16.57 -11.35
N THR A 31 30.74 -15.93 -10.48
CA THR A 31 31.65 -16.54 -9.50
C THR A 31 32.13 -15.43 -8.53
N PRO A 32 32.54 -15.72 -7.28
CA PRO A 32 31.74 -16.30 -6.20
C PRO A 32 31.69 -15.42 -4.94
N VAL A 33 30.70 -15.68 -4.09
CA VAL A 33 30.49 -15.10 -2.76
C VAL A 33 31.41 -15.78 -1.73
N ALA A 34 32.12 -14.98 -0.94
CA ALA A 34 32.85 -15.42 0.25
C ALA A 34 31.95 -15.37 1.50
N LYS A 35 32.15 -16.38 2.34
CA LYS A 35 31.42 -16.78 3.54
C LYS A 35 31.81 -15.93 4.75
N ALA A 36 30.84 -15.46 5.52
CA ALA A 36 31.03 -15.12 6.94
C ALA A 36 29.75 -15.43 7.74
N THR A 37 29.85 -16.46 8.57
CA THR A 37 28.92 -16.86 9.62
C THR A 37 29.31 -16.17 10.92
N SER A 38 28.33 -15.61 11.64
CA SER A 38 28.25 -15.75 13.10
C SER A 38 26.89 -15.25 13.60
N ASP A 39 26.12 -16.18 14.17
CA ASP A 39 25.03 -15.91 15.10
C ASP A 39 25.50 -15.02 16.27
N THR A 40 24.63 -14.15 16.78
CA THR A 40 24.28 -14.10 18.22
C THR A 40 23.08 -13.17 18.46
N THR A 41 22.19 -13.73 19.27
CA THR A 41 20.91 -13.30 19.82
C THR A 41 20.88 -11.93 20.50
N ALA A 42 19.76 -11.23 20.35
CA ALA A 42 19.42 -9.99 21.03
C ALA A 42 18.89 -10.19 22.47
N VAL A 43 19.28 -9.33 23.41
CA VAL A 43 18.50 -8.97 24.61
C VAL A 43 18.79 -7.50 24.99
N ARG A 44 17.74 -6.66 24.92
CA ARG A 44 17.23 -5.64 25.89
C ARG A 44 18.23 -5.00 26.87
N ASP A 45 18.17 -3.73 27.26
CA ASP A 45 17.12 -2.71 27.37
C ASP A 45 17.81 -1.37 27.73
N VAL A 46 17.02 -0.29 27.82
CA VAL A 46 17.19 0.91 28.70
C VAL A 46 17.24 2.28 27.97
N LYS A 47 16.03 2.78 27.78
CA LYS A 47 15.49 4.14 27.99
C LYS A 47 16.43 5.17 28.65
N ALA A 48 16.67 6.30 27.95
CA ALA A 48 17.30 7.50 28.49
C ALA A 48 16.39 8.73 28.34
N THR A 49 16.27 9.50 29.43
CA THR A 49 16.08 10.98 29.57
C THR A 49 15.37 11.28 30.92
N PRO A 50 15.42 12.52 31.44
CA PRO A 50 16.60 13.32 31.81
C PRO A 50 16.41 13.98 33.21
N ASP A 51 17.45 14.57 33.83
CA ASP A 51 17.27 15.86 34.54
C ASP A 51 18.56 16.51 35.09
N LYS A 52 18.63 17.82 34.80
CA LYS A 52 19.14 18.97 35.56
C LYS A 52 19.96 18.76 36.84
N LYS A 53 21.10 19.46 36.96
CA LYS A 53 21.24 20.84 37.49
C LYS A 53 22.67 21.05 38.03
N ALA A 54 23.29 22.15 37.63
CA ALA A 54 24.64 22.53 37.99
C ALA A 54 24.72 23.42 39.25
N THR A 55 25.96 23.52 39.76
CA THR A 55 26.60 24.47 40.72
C THR A 55 26.58 24.12 42.21
N PRO A 56 27.53 24.65 43.02
CA PRO A 56 29.00 24.68 42.85
C PRO A 56 29.75 24.25 44.15
N VAL A 57 31.05 23.93 44.10
CA VAL A 57 31.88 23.76 45.33
C VAL A 57 33.06 24.72 45.32
N ALA A 58 33.21 25.40 46.45
CA ALA A 58 34.15 26.46 46.74
C ALA A 58 35.48 25.94 47.32
N LYS A 59 36.56 26.66 46.96
CA LYS A 59 37.63 27.22 47.79
C LYS A 59 38.23 26.35 48.92
N ALA A 60 39.48 25.93 48.73
CA ALA A 60 40.40 25.58 49.82
C ALA A 60 41.53 26.63 49.90
N ALA A 61 41.77 27.14 51.11
CA ALA A 61 42.87 28.02 51.48
C ALA A 61 44.01 27.20 52.13
N PRO A 62 45.27 27.65 52.09
CA PRO A 62 46.43 26.84 52.47
C PRO A 62 46.76 26.88 53.97
N ASP A 63 47.52 25.84 54.33
CA ASP A 63 47.82 25.35 55.66
C ASP A 63 48.79 26.16 56.51
N THR A 64 48.65 25.86 57.80
CA THR A 64 49.21 26.41 59.01
C THR A 64 50.74 26.35 59.13
N LYS A 65 51.26 27.46 59.65
CA LYS A 65 52.61 27.78 60.15
C LYS A 65 53.17 26.72 61.13
N ALA A 66 54.36 26.18 60.82
CA ALA A 66 55.17 25.36 61.73
C ALA A 66 56.08 26.22 62.63
N ALA A 67 56.30 25.75 63.87
CA ALA A 67 57.03 26.41 64.95
C ALA A 67 58.58 26.29 64.81
N PRO A 68 59.37 27.20 65.42
CA PRO A 68 60.82 27.25 65.24
C PRO A 68 61.58 26.28 66.16
N SER A 69 62.57 25.57 65.60
CA SER A 69 63.55 24.78 66.36
C SER A 69 64.79 25.61 66.66
N THR A 70 65.04 25.81 67.95
CA THR A 70 66.26 26.36 68.55
C THR A 70 67.45 25.43 68.38
N SER A 71 68.59 25.93 67.90
CA SER A 71 69.94 25.40 68.17
C SER A 71 71.00 26.39 67.65
N ASP A 72 71.33 27.40 68.46
CA ASP A 72 72.55 28.18 68.26
C ASP A 72 73.75 27.34 68.70
N SER A 73 74.68 27.06 67.79
CA SER A 73 75.99 26.50 68.11
C SER A 73 77.05 27.26 67.33
N SER A 74 77.33 28.49 67.79
CA SER A 74 78.49 29.24 67.33
C SER A 74 79.71 28.84 68.18
N MET A 75 80.64 28.11 67.58
CA MET A 75 81.96 27.85 68.16
C MET A 75 83.01 28.67 67.40
N THR A 76 83.56 29.70 68.06
CA THR A 76 84.65 30.52 67.52
C THR A 76 85.99 29.94 67.97
N ILE A 77 86.81 29.44 67.03
CA ILE A 77 88.17 28.96 67.31
C ILE A 77 89.17 30.07 67.00
N ARG A 78 90.00 30.44 68.00
CA ARG A 78 91.12 31.39 67.84
C ARG A 78 92.37 30.65 67.35
N ALA A 79 93.09 31.24 66.42
CA ALA A 79 94.25 30.62 65.75
C ALA A 79 95.34 30.17 66.73
N GLY A 80 95.77 28.90 66.63
CA GLY A 80 96.95 28.39 67.35
C GLY A 80 96.87 27.00 68.00
N GLN A 81 95.85 26.17 67.74
CA GLN A 81 95.81 24.78 68.22
C GLN A 81 95.82 23.77 67.06
N SER A 82 96.84 22.92 67.03
CA SER A 82 96.95 21.75 66.14
C SER A 82 96.75 20.47 66.96
N GLY A 83 95.86 19.60 66.50
CA GLY A 83 95.69 18.25 67.04
C GLY A 83 94.27 17.94 67.50
N THR A 84 93.32 17.87 66.56
CA THR A 84 92.07 17.12 66.77
C THR A 84 91.67 16.46 65.46
N GLU A 85 91.59 15.12 65.49
CA GLU A 85 91.16 14.28 64.37
C GLU A 85 89.72 14.63 63.96
N PHE A 86 89.53 15.10 62.74
CA PHE A 86 88.21 15.32 62.16
C PHE A 86 87.67 13.98 61.60
N ARG A 87 86.77 13.32 62.35
CA ARG A 87 85.93 12.24 61.80
C ARG A 87 84.83 12.89 60.95
N SER A 88 84.93 12.67 59.63
CA SER A 88 83.95 13.01 58.58
C SER A 88 83.38 14.43 58.64
N MET A 89 84.00 15.35 57.90
CA MET A 89 83.40 16.64 57.58
C MET A 89 82.59 16.49 56.29
N THR A 90 81.27 16.30 56.41
CA THR A 90 80.35 16.36 55.28
C THR A 90 79.93 17.81 55.08
N VAL A 91 80.36 18.42 53.98
CA VAL A 91 79.91 19.76 53.57
C VAL A 91 78.65 19.57 52.75
N GLU A 92 77.49 19.87 53.33
CA GLU A 92 76.23 19.93 52.57
C GLU A 92 76.06 21.36 52.05
N GLY A 93 76.21 21.52 50.73
CA GLY A 93 75.85 22.76 50.05
C GLY A 93 74.34 22.82 49.89
N GLU A 94 73.67 23.68 50.66
CA GLU A 94 72.25 24.00 50.46
C GLU A 94 72.13 24.89 49.22
N ASP A 95 71.56 24.34 48.13
CA ASP A 95 71.25 25.11 46.93
C ASP A 95 70.08 26.06 47.22
N ARG A 96 70.36 27.37 47.31
CA ARG A 96 69.42 28.40 47.78
C ARG A 96 68.58 29.05 46.67
N VAL A 97 68.58 28.51 45.46
CA VAL A 97 67.91 29.16 44.32
C VAL A 97 66.67 28.37 43.91
N HIS A 98 65.55 28.63 44.61
CA HIS A 98 64.22 28.21 44.17
C HIS A 98 63.67 29.24 43.18
N ILE A 99 63.59 28.89 41.89
CA ILE A 99 62.97 29.74 40.87
C ILE A 99 61.56 29.21 40.61
N ASP A 100 60.57 29.92 41.14
CA ASP A 100 59.17 29.67 40.81
C ASP A 100 58.86 30.21 39.41
N PHE A 101 58.73 29.32 38.43
CA PHE A 101 58.18 29.67 37.12
C PHE A 101 56.65 29.69 37.21
N GLY A 102 56.08 30.85 37.50
CA GLY A 102 54.64 31.07 37.36
C GLY A 102 54.21 30.87 35.90
N ARG A 103 53.32 29.91 35.64
CA ARG A 103 52.70 29.76 34.31
C ARG A 103 52.02 31.10 33.96
N PRO A 104 52.35 31.76 32.84
CA PRO A 104 51.69 33.00 32.46
C PRO A 104 50.20 32.75 32.22
N ASP A 105 49.35 33.65 32.72
CA ASP A 105 47.91 33.58 32.47
C ASP A 105 47.64 33.72 30.97
N LEU A 106 47.11 32.66 30.37
CA LEU A 106 46.76 32.64 28.95
C LEU A 106 45.49 33.48 28.74
N LYS A 107 45.67 34.72 28.28
CA LYS A 107 44.56 35.57 27.80
C LYS A 107 44.28 35.24 26.34
N LEU A 108 43.24 34.44 26.10
CA LEU A 108 42.71 34.16 24.77
C LEU A 108 41.74 35.28 24.39
N ASP A 109 42.21 36.21 23.56
CA ASP A 109 41.36 37.15 22.85
C ASP A 109 41.07 36.56 21.46
N LEU A 110 40.09 35.67 21.41
CA LEU A 110 39.67 35.02 20.17
C LEU A 110 38.45 35.76 19.63
N ASP A 111 38.64 36.44 18.52
CA ASP A 111 37.53 37.02 17.78
C ASP A 111 36.75 35.86 17.14
N PRO A 112 35.46 35.62 17.49
CA PRO A 112 34.64 34.62 16.80
C PRO A 112 34.53 34.94 15.29
N GLU A 113 34.84 36.20 14.96
CA GLU A 113 35.14 36.87 13.69
C GLU A 113 36.24 36.28 12.80
N ASP A 114 37.25 35.63 13.38
CA ASP A 114 38.51 35.37 12.64
C ASP A 114 39.13 34.01 12.98
N VAL A 115 38.29 33.05 13.37
CA VAL A 115 38.75 31.70 13.73
C VAL A 115 39.01 30.86 12.47
N PRO A 116 40.27 30.48 12.19
CA PRO A 116 40.60 29.66 11.03
C PRO A 116 39.96 28.26 11.13
N GLY A 117 39.38 27.80 10.01
CA GLY A 117 38.73 26.48 9.92
C GLY A 117 37.21 26.48 10.15
N LEU A 118 36.62 27.59 10.60
CA LEU A 118 35.18 27.78 10.64
C LEU A 118 34.71 28.42 9.33
N THR A 119 34.21 27.60 8.39
CA THR A 119 33.55 28.13 7.19
C THR A 119 32.23 28.77 7.59
N ARG A 120 32.15 30.10 7.60
CA ARG A 120 30.88 30.80 7.76
C ARG A 120 30.02 30.64 6.52
N GLY A 121 28.74 30.49 6.73
CA GLY A 121 27.75 30.39 5.69
C GLY A 121 26.37 30.58 6.31
N THR A 122 25.42 30.96 5.48
CA THR A 122 24.00 30.94 5.81
C THR A 122 23.51 29.50 5.94
N ALA A 123 22.31 29.30 6.49
CA ALA A 123 21.68 27.98 6.50
C ALA A 123 21.55 27.39 5.07
N VAL A 124 21.45 28.24 4.05
CA VAL A 124 21.41 27.85 2.63
C VAL A 124 22.75 27.30 2.18
N ASP A 125 23.88 27.91 2.57
CA ASP A 125 25.22 27.42 2.22
C ASP A 125 25.52 26.04 2.83
N VAL A 126 24.87 25.67 3.93
CA VAL A 126 24.97 24.32 4.52
C VAL A 126 24.12 23.32 3.74
N LEU A 127 22.93 23.73 3.28
CA LEU A 127 22.03 22.90 2.48
C LEU A 127 22.57 22.67 1.07
N ASP A 128 23.21 23.67 0.46
CA ASP A 128 23.75 23.59 -0.91
C ASP A 128 25.08 22.83 -1.00
N ARG A 129 25.80 22.62 0.12
CA ARG A 129 27.00 21.77 0.18
C ARG A 129 26.71 20.31 -0.16
N THR A 130 25.48 19.87 0.06
CA THR A 130 25.03 18.52 -0.21
C THR A 130 23.74 18.57 -0.99
N VAL A 131 23.79 18.30 -2.30
CA VAL A 131 22.56 18.05 -3.06
C VAL A 131 21.97 16.74 -2.53
N PRO A 132 20.82 16.75 -1.83
CA PRO A 132 20.24 15.53 -1.30
C PRO A 132 19.82 14.64 -2.47
N ASP A 133 20.32 13.41 -2.50
CA ASP A 133 19.88 12.42 -3.47
C ASP A 133 18.49 11.90 -3.08
N LEU A 134 17.46 12.53 -3.65
CA LEU A 134 16.07 12.16 -3.42
C LEU A 134 15.63 10.98 -4.30
N ALA A 135 16.39 10.61 -5.33
CA ALA A 135 15.99 9.63 -6.32
C ALA A 135 16.46 8.22 -5.97
N SER A 136 17.75 8.04 -5.64
CA SER A 136 18.31 6.71 -5.40
C SER A 136 17.63 5.96 -4.24
N PRO A 137 17.31 6.60 -3.09
CA PRO A 137 16.57 5.92 -2.02
C PRO A 137 15.19 5.47 -2.47
N LEU A 138 14.46 6.28 -3.26
CA LEU A 138 13.14 5.93 -3.79
C LEU A 138 13.22 4.77 -4.80
N ILE A 139 14.25 4.76 -5.66
CA ILE A 139 14.49 3.68 -6.61
C ILE A 139 14.83 2.38 -5.88
N ALA A 140 15.70 2.43 -4.86
CA ALA A 140 16.03 1.27 -4.03
C ALA A 140 14.77 0.73 -3.30
N LEU A 141 13.96 1.61 -2.72
CA LEU A 141 12.66 1.25 -2.13
C LEU A 141 11.71 0.61 -3.14
N SER A 142 11.72 1.04 -4.41
CA SER A 142 10.87 0.45 -5.45
C SER A 142 11.28 -0.97 -5.86
N ALA A 143 12.55 -1.34 -5.64
CA ALA A 143 13.05 -2.69 -5.92
C ALA A 143 12.62 -3.71 -4.86
N GLU A 144 12.45 -3.27 -3.60
CA GLU A 144 12.06 -4.11 -2.47
C GLU A 144 10.56 -4.04 -2.16
N GLY A 145 9.94 -2.89 -2.42
CA GLY A 145 8.54 -2.62 -2.13
C GLY A 145 7.60 -3.26 -3.13
N GLN A 146 6.63 -4.04 -2.65
CA GLN A 146 5.50 -4.45 -3.49
C GLN A 146 4.62 -3.24 -3.78
N SER A 147 4.27 -3.04 -5.05
CA SER A 147 3.29 -2.02 -5.43
C SER A 147 1.96 -2.28 -4.72
N PRO A 148 1.35 -1.28 -4.04
CA PRO A 148 0.03 -1.44 -3.44
C PRO A 148 -1.09 -1.62 -4.49
N TYR A 149 -0.78 -1.36 -5.77
CA TYR A 149 -1.71 -1.35 -6.90
C TYR A 149 -1.73 -2.66 -7.69
N VAL A 150 -1.70 -3.80 -6.99
CA VAL A 150 -1.66 -5.13 -7.62
C VAL A 150 -2.93 -5.39 -8.44
N ALA A 151 -2.76 -5.76 -9.71
CA ALA A 151 -3.83 -6.26 -10.56
C ALA A 151 -4.30 -7.63 -10.06
N ARG A 152 -5.62 -7.80 -9.92
CA ARG A 152 -6.26 -9.02 -9.39
C ARG A 152 -7.21 -9.65 -10.42
N PRO A 153 -6.70 -10.19 -11.54
CA PRO A 153 -7.55 -10.72 -12.62
C PRO A 153 -8.41 -11.93 -12.23
N TRP A 154 -8.08 -12.61 -11.13
CA TRP A 154 -8.85 -13.74 -10.60
C TRP A 154 -10.12 -13.32 -9.85
N LEU A 155 -10.29 -12.03 -9.51
CA LEU A 155 -11.54 -11.52 -8.95
C LEU A 155 -12.58 -11.43 -10.07
N GLN A 156 -13.74 -12.06 -9.85
CA GLN A 156 -14.83 -12.19 -10.81
C GLN A 156 -16.18 -11.88 -10.14
N GLN A 157 -16.22 -10.82 -9.34
CA GLN A 157 -17.43 -10.30 -8.70
C GLN A 157 -18.33 -9.56 -9.69
N PHE A 158 -17.77 -9.05 -10.79
CA PHE A 158 -18.51 -8.36 -11.84
C PHE A 158 -18.68 -9.25 -13.07
N ALA A 159 -19.93 -9.51 -13.45
CA ALA A 159 -20.24 -10.17 -14.71
C ALA A 159 -19.71 -9.34 -15.88
N THR A 160 -19.14 -10.01 -16.88
CA THR A 160 -18.62 -9.38 -18.10
C THR A 160 -19.43 -9.88 -19.31
N GLY A 161 -19.74 -8.96 -20.23
CA GLY A 161 -20.47 -9.29 -21.47
C GLY A 161 -21.98 -9.30 -21.26
N ALA A 162 -22.63 -10.45 -21.49
CA ALA A 162 -24.08 -10.57 -21.45
C ALA A 162 -24.61 -10.69 -20.00
N VAL A 163 -25.34 -9.67 -19.55
CA VAL A 163 -26.05 -9.61 -18.27
C VAL A 163 -27.28 -10.52 -18.26
N ALA A 164 -28.00 -10.61 -19.39
CA ALA A 164 -29.12 -11.54 -19.53
C ALA A 164 -29.05 -12.28 -20.88
N ARG A 165 -29.54 -13.52 -20.89
CA ARG A 165 -29.62 -14.36 -22.08
C ARG A 165 -31.04 -14.89 -22.23
N PHE A 166 -31.65 -14.64 -23.39
CA PHE A 166 -33.01 -15.03 -23.71
C PHE A 166 -32.99 -16.11 -24.79
N ARG A 167 -33.74 -17.20 -24.60
CA ARG A 167 -33.79 -18.33 -25.54
C ARG A 167 -35.21 -18.53 -26.04
N PRO A 168 -35.67 -17.73 -27.02
CA PRO A 168 -37.01 -17.88 -27.57
C PRO A 168 -37.11 -19.17 -28.38
N ALA A 169 -38.02 -20.07 -27.98
CA ALA A 169 -38.25 -21.35 -28.65
C ALA A 169 -39.44 -21.26 -29.63
N VAL A 170 -39.40 -20.32 -30.58
CA VAL A 170 -40.47 -20.09 -31.56
C VAL A 170 -39.94 -20.21 -32.99
N LYS A 171 -40.72 -20.82 -33.89
CA LYS A 171 -40.40 -21.02 -35.32
C LYS A 171 -41.59 -20.62 -36.19
N GLY A 172 -41.34 -20.36 -37.47
CA GLY A 172 -42.35 -19.94 -38.44
C GLY A 172 -42.77 -18.48 -38.31
N VAL A 173 -41.90 -17.63 -37.77
CA VAL A 173 -42.25 -16.22 -37.46
C VAL A 173 -41.81 -15.31 -38.61
N VAL A 174 -42.61 -14.30 -38.94
CA VAL A 174 -42.26 -13.25 -39.92
C VAL A 174 -41.55 -12.09 -39.25
N GLN A 175 -41.99 -11.71 -38.05
CA GLN A 175 -41.35 -10.67 -37.25
C GLN A 175 -41.48 -10.98 -35.77
N TRP A 176 -40.44 -10.67 -35.01
CA TRP A 176 -40.41 -10.85 -33.57
C TRP A 176 -39.88 -9.61 -32.87
N LYS A 177 -40.28 -9.46 -31.61
CA LYS A 177 -39.89 -8.35 -30.74
C LYS A 177 -39.73 -8.85 -29.32
N LEU A 178 -38.59 -8.57 -28.71
CA LEU A 178 -38.29 -8.81 -27.31
C LEU A 178 -38.19 -7.46 -26.60
N LEU A 179 -39.05 -7.26 -25.61
CA LEU A 179 -39.07 -6.08 -24.76
C LEU A 179 -38.53 -6.48 -23.39
N VAL A 180 -37.52 -5.78 -22.88
CA VAL A 180 -37.08 -5.93 -21.49
C VAL A 180 -37.62 -4.73 -20.72
N ALA A 181 -38.37 -4.98 -19.65
CA ALA A 181 -39.00 -3.97 -18.83
C ALA A 181 -38.46 -4.02 -17.39
N ASN A 182 -38.38 -2.85 -16.74
CA ASN A 182 -38.06 -2.78 -15.32
C ASN A 182 -39.31 -3.06 -14.45
N SER A 183 -39.15 -3.03 -13.13
CA SER A 183 -40.23 -3.23 -12.16
C SER A 183 -41.38 -2.20 -12.27
N ARG A 184 -41.19 -1.08 -12.98
CA ARG A 184 -42.23 -0.07 -13.25
C ARG A 184 -42.97 -0.29 -14.58
N GLY A 185 -42.58 -1.30 -15.35
CA GLY A 185 -43.11 -1.54 -16.70
C GLY A 185 -42.47 -0.66 -17.78
N GLU A 186 -41.45 0.12 -17.46
CA GLU A 186 -40.73 0.93 -18.45
C GLU A 186 -39.80 0.01 -19.26
N THR A 187 -39.91 0.09 -20.59
CA THR A 187 -39.07 -0.72 -21.49
C THR A 187 -37.65 -0.17 -21.56
N VAL A 188 -36.71 -0.86 -20.91
CA VAL A 188 -35.29 -0.48 -20.87
C VAL A 188 -34.51 -0.90 -22.10
N ALA A 189 -34.88 -2.02 -22.74
CA ALA A 189 -34.25 -2.51 -23.96
C ALA A 189 -35.30 -3.12 -24.90
N THR A 190 -35.02 -3.06 -26.20
CA THR A 190 -35.87 -3.65 -27.23
C THR A 190 -34.97 -4.31 -28.27
N PHE A 191 -35.27 -5.55 -28.59
CA PHE A 191 -34.65 -6.29 -29.68
C PHE A 191 -35.76 -6.70 -30.64
N ASP A 192 -35.51 -6.58 -31.93
CA ASP A 192 -36.46 -6.99 -32.95
C ASP A 192 -35.72 -7.58 -34.15
N GLY A 193 -36.46 -8.35 -34.94
CA GLY A 193 -35.92 -8.98 -36.13
C GLY A 193 -37.00 -9.56 -37.01
N LYS A 194 -36.62 -9.86 -38.25
CA LYS A 194 -37.47 -10.52 -39.24
C LYS A 194 -37.09 -12.00 -39.35
N GLY A 195 -38.08 -12.84 -39.63
CA GLY A 195 -37.91 -14.29 -39.70
C GLY A 195 -37.93 -14.94 -38.31
N ASP A 196 -37.31 -16.10 -38.20
CA ASP A 196 -37.20 -16.82 -36.94
C ASP A 196 -36.19 -16.13 -36.00
N PRO A 197 -36.50 -16.03 -34.69
CA PRO A 197 -35.57 -15.47 -33.73
C PRO A 197 -34.31 -16.36 -33.58
N PRO A 198 -33.14 -15.78 -33.24
CA PRO A 198 -31.96 -16.56 -32.97
C PRO A 198 -32.14 -17.44 -31.72
N LYS A 199 -31.35 -18.52 -31.62
CA LYS A 199 -31.39 -19.46 -30.49
C LYS A 199 -31.13 -18.79 -29.14
N GLU A 200 -30.29 -17.75 -29.13
CA GLU A 200 -29.93 -16.99 -27.95
C GLU A 200 -29.84 -15.50 -28.32
N ILE A 201 -30.54 -14.65 -27.56
CA ILE A 201 -30.45 -13.19 -27.61
C ILE A 201 -29.75 -12.76 -26.32
N THR A 202 -28.64 -12.05 -26.43
CA THR A 202 -27.86 -11.58 -25.29
C THR A 202 -28.08 -10.08 -25.08
N TRP A 203 -28.26 -9.67 -23.82
CA TRP A 203 -28.33 -8.28 -23.42
C TRP A 203 -27.17 -7.93 -22.51
N ASP A 204 -26.46 -6.84 -22.83
CA ASP A 204 -25.26 -6.37 -22.13
C ASP A 204 -25.56 -5.43 -20.95
N GLY A 205 -26.84 -5.17 -20.64
CA GLY A 205 -27.23 -4.28 -19.55
C GLY A 205 -27.22 -2.79 -19.95
N ARG A 206 -27.24 -2.45 -21.23
CA ARG A 206 -27.47 -1.06 -21.67
C ARG A 206 -28.95 -0.76 -21.91
N THR A 207 -29.38 0.44 -21.55
CA THR A 207 -30.71 0.97 -21.91
C THR A 207 -30.73 1.43 -23.36
N LYS A 208 -31.92 1.78 -23.87
CA LYS A 208 -32.11 2.44 -25.18
C LYS A 208 -31.29 3.71 -25.36
N THR A 209 -30.98 4.43 -24.28
CA THR A 209 -30.16 5.65 -24.30
C THR A 209 -28.66 5.36 -24.21
N GLY A 210 -28.27 4.09 -24.14
CA GLY A 210 -26.89 3.65 -23.95
C GLY A 210 -26.39 3.74 -22.50
N ALA A 211 -27.25 4.18 -21.57
CA ALA A 211 -26.91 4.22 -20.15
C ALA A 211 -26.89 2.81 -19.55
N PRO A 212 -25.98 2.49 -18.62
CA PRO A 212 -26.06 1.25 -17.85
C PRO A 212 -27.40 1.11 -17.10
N VAL A 213 -27.96 -0.10 -17.02
CA VAL A 213 -29.10 -0.39 -16.14
C VAL A 213 -28.69 -0.54 -14.68
N THR A 214 -29.65 -0.33 -13.80
CA THR A 214 -29.48 -0.37 -12.34
C THR A 214 -29.59 -1.81 -11.83
N PRO A 215 -28.51 -2.40 -11.26
CA PRO A 215 -28.54 -3.69 -10.57
C PRO A 215 -29.41 -3.66 -9.31
N GLY A 216 -29.86 -4.82 -8.86
CA GLY A 216 -30.69 -4.95 -7.66
C GLY A 216 -32.18 -4.63 -7.84
N LEU A 217 -32.59 -4.21 -9.05
CA LEU A 217 -34.00 -4.17 -9.45
C LEU A 217 -34.40 -5.47 -10.15
N THR A 218 -35.70 -5.79 -10.07
CA THR A 218 -36.31 -6.89 -10.83
C THR A 218 -36.70 -6.41 -12.22
N TYR A 219 -36.28 -7.15 -13.24
CA TYR A 219 -36.63 -6.94 -14.64
C TYR A 219 -37.49 -8.10 -15.12
N SER A 220 -38.38 -7.82 -16.06
CA SER A 220 -39.14 -8.83 -16.79
C SER A 220 -38.90 -8.66 -18.28
N TYR A 221 -39.25 -9.69 -19.05
CA TYR A 221 -39.21 -9.58 -20.50
C TYR A 221 -40.50 -10.08 -21.13
N VAL A 222 -40.83 -9.51 -22.28
CA VAL A 222 -42.01 -9.86 -23.06
C VAL A 222 -41.55 -10.12 -24.48
N PHE A 223 -41.80 -11.32 -24.98
CA PHE A 223 -41.47 -11.73 -26.33
C PHE A 223 -42.75 -11.82 -27.17
N GLU A 224 -42.84 -11.00 -28.20
CA GLU A 224 -43.92 -10.96 -29.16
C GLU A 224 -43.45 -11.53 -30.50
N ALA A 225 -44.25 -12.39 -31.11
CA ALA A 225 -43.98 -12.99 -32.41
C ALA A 225 -45.22 -12.93 -33.29
N HIS A 226 -45.05 -12.56 -34.56
CA HIS A 226 -46.09 -12.57 -35.58
C HIS A 226 -45.78 -13.60 -36.66
N ASP A 227 -46.69 -14.53 -36.86
CA ASP A 227 -46.62 -15.53 -37.93
C ASP A 227 -47.00 -14.92 -39.30
N ARG A 228 -46.69 -15.62 -40.39
CA ARG A 228 -47.14 -15.34 -41.76
C ARG A 228 -48.66 -15.32 -41.88
N ALA A 229 -49.35 -16.11 -41.07
CA ALA A 229 -50.81 -16.10 -40.98
C ALA A 229 -51.40 -14.88 -40.25
N GLY A 230 -50.57 -13.95 -39.75
CA GLY A 230 -51.01 -12.76 -39.00
C GLY A 230 -51.27 -13.02 -37.51
N ASN A 231 -51.15 -14.26 -37.04
CA ASN A 231 -51.32 -14.63 -35.65
C ASN A 231 -50.25 -13.99 -34.77
N LYS A 232 -50.66 -13.29 -33.71
CA LYS A 232 -49.78 -12.74 -32.67
C LYS A 232 -49.66 -13.73 -31.52
N ARG A 233 -48.42 -14.07 -31.15
CA ARG A 233 -48.08 -14.85 -29.95
C ARG A 233 -47.32 -13.96 -28.98
N ASN A 234 -47.72 -13.96 -27.72
CA ASN A 234 -47.06 -13.20 -26.66
C ASN A 234 -46.59 -14.14 -25.54
N PHE A 235 -45.35 -13.98 -25.11
CA PHE A 235 -44.76 -14.75 -24.03
C PHE A 235 -44.17 -13.80 -22.99
N VAL A 236 -44.67 -13.89 -21.76
CA VAL A 236 -44.12 -13.15 -20.63
C VAL A 236 -43.11 -14.05 -19.93
N GLY A 237 -41.87 -13.57 -19.85
CA GLY A 237 -40.79 -14.22 -19.15
C GLY A 237 -40.88 -14.07 -17.64
N GLN A 238 -40.19 -14.97 -16.91
CA GLN A 238 -40.02 -14.82 -15.47
C GLN A 238 -39.18 -13.58 -15.15
N GLY A 239 -39.50 -12.96 -14.01
CA GLY A 239 -38.71 -11.86 -13.48
C GLY A 239 -37.30 -12.33 -13.10
N PHE A 240 -36.29 -11.53 -13.43
CA PHE A 240 -34.89 -11.79 -13.10
C PHE A 240 -34.26 -10.54 -12.50
N THR A 241 -33.21 -10.73 -11.69
CA THR A 241 -32.43 -9.62 -11.12
C THR A 241 -31.12 -9.46 -11.89
N VAL A 242 -30.66 -8.22 -11.99
CA VAL A 242 -29.35 -7.91 -12.57
C VAL A 242 -28.33 -7.86 -11.44
N SER A 243 -27.33 -8.75 -11.50
CA SER A 243 -26.15 -8.74 -10.62
C SER A 243 -25.16 -7.64 -11.02
N ALA A 244 -24.14 -7.41 -10.19
CA ALA A 244 -23.06 -6.49 -10.54
C ALA A 244 -22.35 -6.88 -11.85
N TYR A 245 -22.09 -5.90 -12.71
CA TYR A 245 -21.50 -6.13 -14.02
C TYR A 245 -20.59 -4.97 -14.44
N ARG A 246 -19.67 -5.27 -15.36
CA ARG A 246 -18.74 -4.30 -15.95
C ARG A 246 -19.12 -4.03 -17.39
N LEU A 247 -19.12 -2.75 -17.75
CA LEU A 247 -19.23 -2.28 -19.13
C LEU A 247 -17.91 -1.68 -19.58
N ASP A 248 -17.44 -2.12 -20.74
CA ASP A 248 -16.29 -1.50 -21.39
C ASP A 248 -16.81 -0.31 -22.24
N THR A 249 -16.33 0.89 -21.91
CA THR A 249 -16.66 2.13 -22.63
C THR A 249 -15.39 2.76 -23.20
N PRO A 250 -15.47 3.66 -24.19
CA PRO A 250 -14.29 4.38 -24.69
C PRO A 250 -13.58 5.24 -23.62
N ALA A 251 -14.28 5.62 -22.54
CA ALA A 251 -13.68 6.29 -21.39
C ALA A 251 -12.93 5.33 -20.47
N GLY A 252 -13.20 4.03 -20.59
CA GLY A 252 -12.64 2.96 -19.75
C GLY A 252 -13.75 2.07 -19.16
N PRO A 253 -13.37 1.12 -18.29
CA PRO A 253 -14.34 0.28 -17.60
C PRO A 253 -15.26 1.10 -16.69
N VAL A 254 -16.55 0.82 -16.78
CA VAL A 254 -17.60 1.31 -15.87
C VAL A 254 -18.15 0.11 -15.11
N LEU A 255 -17.97 0.10 -13.80
CA LEU A 255 -18.45 -0.95 -12.91
C LEU A 255 -19.76 -0.51 -12.26
N VAL A 256 -20.77 -1.37 -12.32
CA VAL A 256 -22.10 -1.10 -11.80
C VAL A 256 -22.48 -2.20 -10.82
N LEU A 257 -22.92 -1.83 -9.63
CA LEU A 257 -23.26 -2.76 -8.55
C LEU A 257 -24.37 -2.21 -7.66
N SER A 258 -25.10 -3.08 -6.96
CA SER A 258 -26.03 -2.67 -5.91
C SER A 258 -25.33 -2.60 -4.55
N GLY A 259 -25.83 -1.77 -3.65
CA GLY A 259 -25.33 -1.73 -2.27
C GLY A 259 -25.62 -3.01 -1.49
N ARG A 260 -26.58 -3.83 -1.93
CA ARG A 260 -26.82 -5.17 -1.36
C ARG A 260 -25.67 -6.13 -1.66
N ASP A 261 -25.08 -6.03 -2.85
CA ASP A 261 -23.94 -6.87 -3.24
C ASP A 261 -22.71 -6.57 -2.36
N LEU A 262 -22.56 -5.32 -1.90
CA LEU A 262 -21.51 -4.93 -0.97
C LEU A 262 -21.71 -5.55 0.42
N SER A 263 -22.94 -5.52 0.94
CA SER A 263 -23.27 -6.07 2.26
C SER A 263 -23.12 -7.60 2.30
N SER A 264 -23.55 -8.30 1.23
CA SER A 264 -23.39 -9.76 1.14
C SER A 264 -21.93 -10.17 1.02
N ALA A 265 -21.11 -9.40 0.28
CA ALA A 265 -19.68 -9.64 0.16
C ALA A 265 -18.94 -9.48 1.50
N ASP A 266 -19.34 -8.52 2.34
CA ASP A 266 -18.76 -8.34 3.68
C ASP A 266 -19.11 -9.51 4.61
N ALA A 267 -20.36 -9.99 4.55
CA ALA A 267 -20.82 -11.11 5.36
C ALA A 267 -20.08 -12.41 5.03
N GLY A 268 -19.76 -12.65 3.74
CA GLY A 268 -18.97 -13.79 3.30
C GLY A 268 -17.50 -13.75 3.74
N ALA A 269 -16.93 -12.54 3.87
CA ALA A 269 -15.55 -12.36 4.34
C ALA A 269 -15.36 -12.69 5.84
N ALA A 270 -16.43 -12.62 6.63
CA ALA A 270 -16.40 -12.98 8.06
C ALA A 270 -16.39 -14.51 8.34
N GLY A 271 -16.57 -15.34 7.30
CA GLY A 271 -16.81 -16.79 7.45
C GLY A 271 -15.59 -17.71 7.40
N TYR A 272 -14.38 -17.21 7.14
CA TYR A 272 -13.17 -18.04 7.01
C TYR A 272 -12.14 -17.71 8.09
N GLY A 273 -12.16 -18.49 9.18
CA GLY A 273 -11.02 -18.63 10.11
C GLY A 273 -11.03 -17.75 11.38
N PRO A 274 -10.52 -18.27 12.51
CA PRO A 274 -10.42 -17.50 13.75
C PRO A 274 -9.09 -16.75 13.80
N SER A 275 -8.94 -15.63 13.08
CA SER A 275 -7.95 -14.57 13.38
C SER A 275 -7.90 -13.47 12.31
N MET A 276 -8.74 -12.44 12.47
CA MET A 276 -8.31 -11.05 12.26
C MET A 276 -9.09 -10.16 13.24
N LYS A 277 -8.69 -10.23 14.51
CA LYS A 277 -9.07 -9.24 15.55
C LYS A 277 -8.08 -8.07 15.59
N TYR A 278 -7.52 -7.71 14.44
CA TYR A 278 -7.00 -6.38 14.15
C TYR A 278 -7.85 -5.89 13.01
N GLY A 279 -8.58 -4.79 13.20
CA GLY A 279 -9.54 -4.25 12.22
C GLY A 279 -8.85 -3.87 10.91
N SER A 280 -8.58 -4.86 10.06
CA SER A 280 -8.10 -4.61 8.73
C SER A 280 -9.26 -3.97 8.00
N LYS A 281 -8.96 -2.77 7.52
CA LYS A 281 -9.74 -1.94 6.60
C LYS A 281 -9.82 -2.64 5.23
N GLU A 282 -10.11 -3.94 5.24
CA GLU A 282 -10.19 -4.81 4.09
C GLU A 282 -11.43 -4.43 3.32
N ALA A 283 -11.19 -3.74 2.21
CA ALA A 283 -12.23 -3.39 1.29
C ALA A 283 -12.85 -4.67 0.74
N SER A 284 -14.19 -4.69 0.65
CA SER A 284 -14.96 -5.73 -0.02
C SER A 284 -14.26 -6.20 -1.30
N PRO A 285 -14.27 -7.51 -1.62
CA PRO A 285 -13.64 -8.04 -2.83
C PRO A 285 -14.10 -7.32 -4.10
N MET A 286 -15.33 -6.77 -4.11
CA MET A 286 -15.82 -5.94 -5.20
C MET A 286 -14.99 -4.67 -5.39
N PHE A 287 -14.66 -3.94 -4.32
CA PHE A 287 -13.83 -2.73 -4.40
C PHE A 287 -12.38 -3.04 -4.79
N LEU A 288 -11.86 -4.21 -4.39
CA LEU A 288 -10.54 -4.67 -4.82
C LEU A 288 -10.50 -4.92 -6.32
N GLU A 289 -11.57 -5.47 -6.88
CA GLU A 289 -11.71 -5.67 -8.33
C GLU A 289 -11.92 -4.35 -9.07
N VAL A 290 -12.76 -3.44 -8.55
CA VAL A 290 -12.93 -2.07 -9.08
C VAL A 290 -11.57 -1.38 -9.17
N ALA A 291 -10.79 -1.36 -8.08
CA ALA A 291 -9.47 -0.74 -8.06
C ALA A 291 -8.52 -1.40 -9.08
N SER A 292 -8.54 -2.73 -9.18
CA SER A 292 -7.75 -3.48 -10.16
C SER A 292 -8.05 -3.04 -11.60
N TRP A 293 -9.32 -2.89 -11.98
CA TRP A 293 -9.71 -2.45 -13.32
C TRP A 293 -9.39 -0.98 -13.58
N LEU A 294 -9.60 -0.10 -12.60
CA LEU A 294 -9.27 1.32 -12.72
C LEU A 294 -7.76 1.54 -12.89
N ASN A 295 -6.93 0.76 -12.19
CA ASN A 295 -5.47 0.86 -12.26
C ASN A 295 -4.89 0.31 -13.57
N GLN A 296 -5.57 -0.63 -14.22
CA GLN A 296 -5.17 -1.19 -15.51
C GLN A 296 -5.63 -0.35 -16.71
N SER A 297 -6.46 0.68 -16.47
CA SER A 297 -6.90 1.57 -17.53
C SER A 297 -5.74 2.40 -18.08
N PRO A 298 -5.68 2.67 -19.40
CA PRO A 298 -4.72 3.64 -19.94
C PRO A 298 -4.98 5.08 -19.42
N LYS A 299 -6.15 5.33 -18.83
CA LYS A 299 -6.62 6.66 -18.38
C LYS A 299 -6.53 6.84 -16.86
N VAL A 300 -5.48 6.29 -16.26
CA VAL A 300 -5.22 6.37 -14.80
C VAL A 300 -5.10 7.80 -14.26
N ARG A 301 -4.95 8.82 -15.11
CA ARG A 301 -4.90 10.23 -14.66
C ARG A 301 -6.24 10.96 -14.71
N GLU A 302 -7.26 10.41 -15.38
CA GLU A 302 -8.59 11.04 -15.49
C GLU A 302 -9.35 10.99 -14.14
N PRO A 303 -10.30 11.89 -13.85
CA PRO A 303 -11.12 11.78 -12.65
C PRO A 303 -11.96 10.49 -12.65
N VAL A 304 -12.08 9.86 -11.49
CA VAL A 304 -12.95 8.70 -11.28
C VAL A 304 -14.25 9.20 -10.66
N ARG A 305 -15.37 9.03 -11.35
CA ARG A 305 -16.68 9.37 -10.81
C ARG A 305 -17.29 8.16 -10.13
N VAL A 306 -17.67 8.35 -8.86
CA VAL A 306 -18.44 7.41 -8.06
C VAL A 306 -19.85 7.98 -7.96
N ALA A 307 -20.71 7.65 -8.92
CA ALA A 307 -22.11 8.05 -8.90
C ALA A 307 -22.92 7.07 -8.05
N VAL A 308 -23.59 7.59 -7.03
CA VAL A 308 -24.35 6.82 -6.05
C VAL A 308 -25.80 7.25 -6.08
N THR A 309 -26.71 6.30 -6.32
CA THR A 309 -28.14 6.55 -6.31
C THR A 309 -28.79 5.77 -5.18
N ALA A 310 -29.52 6.43 -4.29
CA ALA A 310 -30.24 5.77 -3.18
C ALA A 310 -31.59 6.45 -2.90
N ARG A 311 -32.43 5.80 -2.09
CA ARG A 311 -33.76 6.33 -1.72
C ARG A 311 -33.70 7.52 -0.79
N THR A 312 -32.63 7.64 -0.01
CA THR A 312 -32.41 8.75 0.93
C THR A 312 -31.01 9.33 0.74
N LEU A 313 -30.86 10.62 1.06
CA LEU A 313 -29.57 11.32 0.98
C LEU A 313 -28.54 10.72 1.94
N ASP A 314 -28.96 10.36 3.15
CA ASP A 314 -28.10 9.75 4.17
C ASP A 314 -27.53 8.42 3.67
N GLN A 315 -28.38 7.55 3.12
CA GLN A 315 -27.96 6.29 2.54
C GLN A 315 -27.00 6.49 1.35
N ALA A 316 -27.30 7.44 0.45
CA ALA A 316 -26.41 7.76 -0.66
C ALA A 316 -25.03 8.24 -0.17
N SER A 317 -25.01 9.10 0.86
CA SER A 317 -23.80 9.69 1.43
C SER A 317 -22.94 8.64 2.15
N MET A 318 -23.56 7.75 2.93
CA MET A 318 -22.85 6.64 3.59
C MET A 318 -22.19 5.71 2.56
N LEU A 319 -22.93 5.35 1.51
CA LEU A 319 -22.45 4.44 0.47
C LEU A 319 -21.34 5.08 -0.39
N ALA A 320 -21.46 6.39 -0.67
CA ALA A 320 -20.42 7.18 -1.31
C ALA A 320 -19.14 7.26 -0.48
N ASN A 321 -19.24 7.64 0.80
CA ASN A 321 -18.10 7.72 1.72
C ASN A 321 -17.40 6.38 1.86
N ARG A 322 -18.18 5.29 1.92
CA ARG A 322 -17.66 3.92 1.95
C ARG A 322 -16.85 3.60 0.70
N ALA A 323 -17.36 3.91 -0.49
CA ALA A 323 -16.64 3.67 -1.74
C ALA A 323 -15.37 4.52 -1.88
N VAL A 324 -15.43 5.80 -1.54
CA VAL A 324 -14.26 6.70 -1.57
C VAL A 324 -13.19 6.21 -0.60
N SER A 325 -13.55 5.84 0.63
CA SER A 325 -12.62 5.29 1.63
C SER A 325 -12.01 3.96 1.20
N ALA A 326 -12.77 3.10 0.52
CA ALA A 326 -12.28 1.83 0.01
C ALA A 326 -11.29 2.00 -1.16
N LEU A 327 -11.51 3.00 -2.02
CA LEU A 327 -10.74 3.23 -3.24
C LEU A 327 -9.54 4.17 -3.06
N SER A 328 -9.57 5.13 -2.13
CA SER A 328 -8.55 6.18 -1.98
C SER A 328 -7.12 5.67 -1.76
N GLY A 329 -6.96 4.54 -1.07
CA GLY A 329 -5.66 3.89 -0.86
C GLY A 329 -5.28 2.83 -1.89
N ARG A 330 -6.13 2.59 -2.90
CA ARG A 330 -6.02 1.44 -3.82
C ARG A 330 -6.06 1.82 -5.29
N VAL A 331 -6.45 3.05 -5.60
CA VAL A 331 -6.46 3.58 -6.96
C VAL A 331 -5.19 4.43 -7.17
N ILE A 332 -4.50 4.25 -8.30
CA ILE A 332 -3.30 5.02 -8.64
C ILE A 332 -3.66 6.50 -8.82
N GLY A 333 -2.82 7.39 -8.29
CA GLY A 333 -2.95 8.84 -8.41
C GLY A 333 -3.39 9.53 -7.11
N ASP A 334 -3.66 10.83 -7.19
CA ASP A 334 -4.17 11.63 -6.07
C ASP A 334 -5.57 11.13 -5.65
N PRO A 335 -5.81 10.83 -4.36
CA PRO A 335 -7.16 10.54 -3.84
C PRO A 335 -8.22 11.57 -4.23
N GLY A 336 -7.85 12.84 -4.44
CA GLY A 336 -8.74 13.91 -4.90
C GLY A 336 -9.37 13.67 -6.28
N ARG A 337 -8.84 12.73 -7.07
CA ARG A 337 -9.43 12.34 -8.37
C ARG A 337 -10.76 11.58 -8.23
N ILE A 338 -11.04 11.01 -7.06
CA ILE A 338 -12.24 10.22 -6.80
C ILE A 338 -13.37 11.18 -6.41
N GLN A 339 -14.24 11.48 -7.36
CA GLN A 339 -15.35 12.40 -7.19
C GLN A 339 -16.64 11.62 -6.94
N ALA A 340 -17.11 11.64 -5.70
CA ALA A 340 -18.40 11.07 -5.36
C ALA A 340 -19.53 12.05 -5.72
N VAL A 341 -20.54 11.55 -6.44
CA VAL A 341 -21.77 12.29 -6.74
C VAL A 341 -22.93 11.48 -6.21
N THR A 342 -23.70 12.05 -5.30
CA THR A 342 -24.89 11.42 -4.73
C THR A 342 -26.14 11.95 -5.42
N GLU A 343 -27.06 11.04 -5.72
CA GLU A 343 -28.36 11.34 -6.31
C GLU A 343 -29.44 10.61 -5.50
N VAL A 344 -30.50 11.34 -5.17
CA VAL A 344 -31.64 10.77 -4.45
C VAL A 344 -32.72 10.42 -5.46
N ALA A 345 -33.05 9.14 -5.54
CA ALA A 345 -34.07 8.63 -6.44
C ALA A 345 -34.98 7.67 -5.67
N ALA A 346 -36.28 7.97 -5.64
CA ALA A 346 -37.27 7.19 -4.87
C ALA A 346 -37.39 5.73 -5.35
N ASP A 347 -37.02 5.50 -6.61
CA ASP A 347 -37.02 4.23 -7.33
C ASP A 347 -35.71 3.44 -7.21
N ALA A 348 -34.72 3.98 -6.49
CA ALA A 348 -33.48 3.26 -6.25
C ALA A 348 -33.75 1.90 -5.57
N PRO A 349 -32.98 0.85 -5.90
CA PRO A 349 -33.09 -0.44 -5.24
C PRO A 349 -32.79 -0.31 -3.74
N GLU A 350 -33.31 -1.26 -2.97
CA GLU A 350 -32.91 -1.40 -1.57
C GLU A 350 -31.39 -1.53 -1.47
N GLY A 351 -30.74 -0.80 -0.57
CA GLY A 351 -29.27 -0.72 -0.51
C GLY A 351 -28.62 0.31 -1.45
N GLY A 352 -29.34 0.85 -2.43
CA GLY A 352 -28.81 1.83 -3.40
C GLY A 352 -27.98 1.20 -4.52
N THR A 353 -27.46 2.03 -5.42
CA THR A 353 -26.66 1.60 -6.58
C THR A 353 -25.42 2.45 -6.72
N LEU A 354 -24.30 1.81 -7.05
CA LEU A 354 -23.04 2.45 -7.37
C LEU A 354 -22.71 2.28 -8.85
N ARG A 355 -22.20 3.35 -9.43
CA ARG A 355 -21.62 3.41 -10.77
C ARG A 355 -20.25 4.05 -10.63
N ILE A 356 -19.21 3.27 -10.91
CA ILE A 356 -17.82 3.69 -10.76
C ILE A 356 -17.13 3.59 -12.10
N GLY A 357 -16.59 4.70 -12.59
CA GLY A 357 -15.87 4.72 -13.86
C GLY A 357 -15.08 6.00 -14.04
N MET A 358 -14.21 6.02 -15.04
CA MET A 358 -13.50 7.25 -15.42
C MET A 358 -14.42 8.17 -16.21
N VAL A 359 -14.23 9.47 -16.02
CA VAL A 359 -14.94 10.51 -16.76
C VAL A 359 -13.92 11.32 -17.52
N LYS A 360 -14.27 11.66 -18.76
CA LYS A 360 -13.44 12.48 -19.65
C LYS A 360 -13.39 13.93 -19.19
#